data_AF-A0AAW3K864-F1
#
_entry.id   AF-A0AAW3K864-F1
#
_cell.length_a   1.000
_cell.length_b   1.000
_cell.length_c   1.000
_cell.angle_alpha   90.00
_cell.angle_beta   90.00
_cell.angle_gamma   90.00
#
_symmetry.space_group_name_H-M   'P 1'
#
loop_
_entity.id
_entity.type
_entity.pdbx_description
1 polymer ?
#
loop_
_entity_poly.entity_id
_entity_poly.type
_entity_poly.pdbx_seq_one_letter_code
_entity_poly.pdbx_strand_id
1 'polypeptide(L)'
;MIYRFTLTLCSIVLSSGLSTQSFAEPSTQKLTQEQYDQCIQTYTDQVNETKHILDEAHSTITAIEQHQAFCSRLDAYQAIARISIENLELNTANMMLMIANNFLDRQKQSIEQSGMTLERFCSIKK
;
A
#
# COMPACT_ATOMS: atom_id res chain seq x y z
N MET A 1 9.44 9.65 70.27
CA MET A 1 8.23 8.96 70.76
C MET A 1 7.04 9.86 70.46
N ILE A 2 6.10 9.34 69.66
CA ILE A 2 4.70 9.80 69.47
C ILE A 2 4.50 11.23 68.93
N TYR A 3 4.15 11.33 67.64
CA TYR A 3 3.12 12.30 67.18
C TYR A 3 2.31 11.60 66.06
N ARG A 4 1.23 10.92 66.45
CA ARG A 4 -0.17 11.39 66.39
C ARG A 4 -0.83 11.07 65.05
N PHE A 5 -1.34 9.83 64.98
CA PHE A 5 -2.38 9.38 64.05
C PHE A 5 -3.62 10.27 64.21
N THR A 6 -3.98 11.01 63.17
CA THR A 6 -5.31 11.62 63.06
C THR A 6 -5.98 11.08 61.81
N LEU A 7 -7.09 10.40 62.07
CA LEU A 7 -8.05 9.86 61.13
C LEU A 7 -8.58 10.98 60.23
N THR A 8 -8.66 10.75 58.92
CA THR A 8 -9.70 11.42 58.12
C THR A 8 -10.16 10.47 57.01
N LEU A 9 -11.35 9.90 57.24
CA LEU A 9 -12.17 9.24 56.22
C LEU A 9 -12.58 10.30 55.19
N CYS A 10 -12.28 10.08 53.92
CA CYS A 10 -12.94 10.77 52.83
C CYS A 10 -13.29 9.74 51.74
N SER A 11 -14.47 9.15 51.90
CA SER A 11 -15.17 8.49 50.82
C SER A 11 -15.62 9.55 49.81
N ILE A 12 -15.07 9.55 48.60
CA ILE A 12 -15.68 10.24 47.44
C ILE A 12 -15.66 9.30 46.23
N VAL A 13 -16.81 8.64 46.07
CA VAL A 13 -17.64 8.53 44.87
C VAL A 13 -16.96 8.56 43.48
N LEU A 14 -17.23 7.49 42.74
CA LEU A 14 -17.11 7.32 41.28
C LEU A 14 -17.52 8.58 40.50
N SER A 15 -16.77 8.95 39.45
CA SER A 15 -17.33 9.08 38.09
C SER A 15 -16.33 9.60 37.04
N SER A 16 -16.45 8.99 35.85
CA SER A 16 -16.18 9.53 34.52
C SER A 16 -14.75 9.93 34.14
N GLY A 17 -14.12 9.01 33.41
CA GLY A 17 -13.10 9.29 32.42
C GLY A 17 -13.11 8.19 31.36
N LEU A 18 -14.28 7.91 30.75
CA LEU A 18 -14.33 7.11 29.53
C LEU A 18 -13.66 7.96 28.45
N SER A 19 -12.35 7.79 28.28
CA SER A 19 -11.65 8.31 27.12
C SER A 19 -12.24 7.62 25.90
N THR A 20 -13.24 8.24 25.30
CA THR A 20 -13.59 7.99 23.90
C THR A 20 -12.32 8.30 23.12
N GLN A 21 -11.52 7.28 22.86
CA GLN A 21 -10.55 7.32 21.78
C GLN A 21 -11.42 7.50 20.53
N SER A 22 -11.62 8.77 20.14
CA SER A 22 -11.99 9.07 18.77
C SER A 22 -10.88 8.45 17.95
N PHE A 23 -11.20 7.33 17.30
CA PHE A 23 -10.47 6.89 16.14
C PHE A 23 -10.60 8.05 15.17
N ALA A 24 -9.59 8.92 15.13
CA ALA A 24 -9.38 9.76 13.99
C ALA A 24 -9.34 8.79 12.81
N GLU A 25 -10.37 8.82 11.97
CA GLU A 25 -10.30 8.19 10.66
C GLU A 25 -8.97 8.66 10.06
N PRO A 26 -8.13 7.74 9.55
CA PRO A 26 -6.89 8.15 8.91
C PRO A 26 -7.32 9.13 7.83
N SER A 27 -6.95 10.40 7.98
CA SER A 27 -7.25 11.42 7.00
C SER A 27 -6.47 11.01 5.77
N THR A 28 -7.11 10.25 4.88
CA THR A 28 -6.66 10.04 3.51
C THR A 28 -6.60 11.43 2.94
N GLN A 29 -5.41 12.03 2.98
CA GLN A 29 -5.19 13.34 2.42
C GLN A 29 -5.43 13.18 0.93
N LYS A 30 -6.63 13.57 0.49
CA LYS A 30 -7.02 13.53 -0.91
C LYS A 30 -6.04 14.39 -1.68
N LEU A 31 -5.46 13.77 -2.70
CA LEU A 31 -4.52 14.42 -3.59
C LEU A 31 -5.29 15.47 -4.40
N THR A 32 -4.58 16.53 -4.75
CA THR A 32 -5.01 17.37 -5.87
C THR A 32 -4.85 16.60 -7.18
N GLN A 33 -5.52 17.04 -8.25
CA GLN A 33 -5.38 16.43 -9.57
C GLN A 33 -3.91 16.39 -10.03
N GLU A 34 -3.17 17.49 -9.84
CA GLU A 34 -1.75 17.59 -10.24
C GLU A 34 -0.87 16.59 -9.48
N GLN A 35 -1.08 16.44 -8.17
CA GLN A 35 -0.34 15.46 -7.36
C GLN A 35 -0.66 14.02 -7.78
N TYR A 36 -1.93 13.73 -8.04
CA TYR A 36 -2.35 12.42 -8.53
C TYR A 36 -1.72 12.09 -9.88
N ASP A 37 -1.80 13.03 -10.84
CA ASP A 37 -1.21 12.87 -12.17
C ASP A 37 0.30 12.66 -12.10
N GLN A 38 1.00 13.38 -11.21
CA GLN A 38 2.43 13.19 -10.99
C GLN A 38 2.74 11.80 -10.41
N CYS A 39 1.95 11.32 -9.45
CA CYS A 39 2.11 9.96 -8.93
C CYS A 39 1.86 8.91 -10.02
N ILE A 40 0.80 9.07 -10.80
CA ILE A 40 0.49 8.16 -11.91
C ILE A 40 1.60 8.15 -12.95
N GLN A 41 2.16 9.31 -13.31
CA GLN A 41 3.28 9.40 -14.22
C GLN A 41 4.51 8.66 -13.67
N THR A 42 4.83 8.86 -12.39
CA THR A 42 5.97 8.19 -11.72
C THR A 42 5.85 6.67 -11.81
N TYR A 43 4.69 6.10 -11.48
CA TYR A 43 4.49 4.65 -11.56
C TYR A 43 4.41 4.15 -13.00
N THR A 44 3.90 4.96 -13.93
CA THR A 44 3.91 4.64 -15.36
C THR A 44 5.33 4.55 -15.90
N ASP A 45 6.22 5.46 -15.48
CA ASP A 45 7.62 5.44 -15.86
C ASP A 45 8.32 4.21 -15.30
N GLN A 46 8.07 3.86 -14.03
CA GLN A 46 8.55 2.60 -13.44
C GLN A 46 8.09 1.37 -14.23
N VAL A 47 6.84 1.33 -14.69
CA VAL A 47 6.36 0.24 -15.57
C VAL A 47 7.08 0.25 -16.91
N ASN A 48 7.30 1.43 -17.51
CA ASN A 48 7.98 1.55 -18.81
C ASN A 48 9.45 1.12 -18.73
N GLU A 49 10.16 1.44 -17.65
CA GLU A 49 11.54 1.02 -17.42
C GLU A 49 11.68 -0.50 -17.45
N THR A 50 10.65 -1.25 -17.03
CA THR A 50 10.72 -2.73 -17.02
C THR A 50 10.43 -3.38 -18.38
N LYS A 51 9.94 -2.63 -19.39
CA LYS A 51 9.49 -3.19 -20.68
C LYS A 51 10.60 -3.86 -21.47
N HIS A 52 11.74 -3.19 -21.59
CA HIS A 52 12.89 -3.74 -22.33
C HIS A 52 13.43 -5.03 -21.70
N ILE A 53 13.16 -5.25 -20.40
CA ILE A 53 13.57 -6.45 -19.66
C ILE A 53 12.56 -7.59 -19.85
N LEU A 54 11.27 -7.29 -19.69
CA LEU A 54 10.22 -8.29 -19.57
C LEU A 54 9.50 -8.61 -20.88
N ASP A 55 9.47 -7.67 -21.81
CA ASP A 55 8.59 -7.74 -22.99
C ASP A 55 9.37 -7.96 -24.30
N GLU A 56 10.71 -7.88 -24.27
CA GLU A 56 11.57 -8.15 -25.43
C GLU A 56 11.93 -9.63 -25.55
N ALA A 57 11.68 -10.22 -26.72
CA ALA A 57 11.85 -11.66 -26.96
C ALA A 57 13.32 -12.16 -27.02
N HIS A 58 14.29 -11.25 -27.13
CA HIS A 58 15.71 -11.57 -27.38
C HIS A 58 16.66 -10.83 -26.44
N SER A 59 16.28 -10.71 -25.17
CA SER A 59 17.12 -10.02 -24.18
C SER A 59 18.20 -10.97 -23.65
N THR A 60 19.44 -10.48 -23.48
CA THR A 60 20.52 -11.19 -22.77
C THR A 60 20.38 -11.05 -21.25
N ILE A 61 19.17 -10.74 -20.78
CA ILE A 61 18.89 -10.37 -19.40
C ILE A 61 18.86 -11.62 -18.52
N THR A 62 19.46 -11.53 -17.34
CA THR A 62 19.51 -12.62 -16.38
C THR A 62 18.15 -12.86 -15.73
N ALA A 63 17.93 -14.07 -15.20
CA ALA A 63 16.72 -14.39 -14.44
C ALA A 63 16.57 -13.53 -13.17
N ILE A 64 17.67 -13.01 -12.63
CA ILE A 64 17.65 -12.10 -11.46
C ILE A 64 17.10 -10.73 -11.88
N GLU A 65 17.58 -10.17 -12.98
CA GLU A 65 17.09 -8.90 -13.52
C GLU A 65 15.61 -8.99 -13.95
N GLN A 66 15.20 -10.11 -14.55
CA GLN A 66 13.79 -10.35 -14.88
C GLN A 66 12.93 -10.40 -13.61
N HIS A 67 13.39 -11.06 -12.55
CA HIS A 67 12.68 -11.11 -11.28
C HIS A 67 12.53 -9.73 -10.65
N GLN A 68 13.62 -8.95 -10.61
CA GLN A 68 13.62 -7.59 -10.08
C GLN A 68 12.70 -6.67 -10.88
N ALA A 69 12.77 -6.73 -12.21
CA ALA A 69 11.89 -5.95 -13.08
C ALA A 69 10.42 -6.34 -12.91
N PHE A 70 10.13 -7.64 -12.79
CA PHE A 70 8.76 -8.11 -12.54
C PHE A 70 8.22 -7.56 -11.22
N CYS A 71 8.98 -7.67 -10.13
CA CYS A 71 8.53 -7.21 -8.82
C CYS A 71 8.41 -5.69 -8.76
N SER A 72 9.32 -4.94 -9.41
CA SER A 72 9.18 -3.50 -9.57
C SER A 72 7.89 -3.11 -10.32
N ARG A 73 7.59 -3.79 -11.43
CA ARG A 73 6.34 -3.58 -12.18
C ARG A 73 5.10 -3.90 -11.34
N LEU A 74 5.15 -4.99 -10.56
CA LEU A 74 4.06 -5.37 -9.68
C LEU A 74 3.78 -4.30 -8.62
N ASP A 75 4.83 -3.80 -7.96
CA ASP A 75 4.73 -2.75 -6.95
C ASP A 75 4.15 -1.46 -7.53
N ALA A 76 4.56 -1.06 -8.74
CA ALA A 76 4.01 0.10 -9.44
C ALA A 76 2.49 -0.03 -9.63
N TYR A 77 2.00 -1.18 -10.10
CA TYR A 77 0.56 -1.40 -10.26
C TYR A 77 -0.20 -1.46 -8.94
N GLN A 78 0.38 -2.05 -7.88
CA GLN A 78 -0.21 -1.99 -6.54
C GLN A 78 -0.33 -0.56 -6.04
N ALA A 79 0.70 0.26 -6.27
CA ALA A 79 0.67 1.67 -5.90
C ALA A 79 -0.38 2.46 -6.70
N ILE A 80 -0.49 2.25 -8.02
CA ILE A 80 -1.53 2.83 -8.87
C ILE A 80 -2.92 2.47 -8.35
N ALA A 81 -3.18 1.20 -8.06
CA ALA A 81 -4.47 0.75 -7.51
C ALA A 81 -4.78 1.45 -6.19
N ARG A 82 -3.81 1.50 -5.27
CA ARG A 82 -3.95 2.14 -3.96
C ARG A 82 -4.24 3.65 -4.06
N ILE A 83 -3.45 4.40 -4.82
CA ILE A 83 -3.70 5.85 -4.93
C ILE A 83 -4.99 6.15 -5.69
N SER A 84 -5.40 5.27 -6.61
CA SER A 84 -6.63 5.48 -7.39
C SER A 84 -7.88 5.20 -6.55
N ILE A 85 -7.88 4.16 -5.70
CA ILE A 85 -9.00 3.90 -4.79
C ILE A 85 -9.14 4.98 -3.70
N GLU A 86 -8.02 5.57 -3.26
CA GLU A 86 -8.02 6.67 -2.29
C GLU A 86 -8.54 8.00 -2.88
N ASN A 87 -8.57 8.15 -4.21
CA ASN A 87 -8.85 9.42 -4.91
C ASN A 87 -9.84 9.25 -6.10
N LEU A 88 -10.88 8.42 -5.96
CA LEU A 88 -11.82 8.08 -7.03
C LEU A 88 -12.55 9.27 -7.67
N GLU A 89 -12.59 10.42 -7.00
CA GLU A 89 -13.16 11.67 -7.52
C GLU A 89 -12.29 12.35 -8.57
N LEU A 90 -11.00 12.02 -8.66
CA LEU A 90 -10.06 12.63 -9.59
C LEU A 90 -10.20 12.04 -10.99
N ASN A 91 -9.81 12.82 -11.99
CA ASN A 91 -9.82 12.38 -13.38
C ASN A 91 -8.97 11.13 -13.53
N THR A 92 -9.44 10.20 -14.35
CA THR A 92 -8.80 8.91 -14.65
C THR A 92 -8.64 7.94 -13.48
N ALA A 93 -8.93 8.31 -12.22
CA ALA A 93 -8.77 7.43 -11.06
C ALA A 93 -9.51 6.10 -11.19
N ASN A 94 -10.78 6.14 -11.56
CA ASN A 94 -11.56 4.92 -11.80
C ASN A 94 -10.97 4.06 -12.94
N MET A 95 -10.46 4.69 -14.00
CA MET A 95 -9.86 3.99 -15.13
C MET A 95 -8.53 3.35 -14.74
N MET A 96 -7.66 4.08 -14.05
CA MET A 96 -6.37 3.58 -13.59
C MET A 96 -6.53 2.47 -12.55
N LEU A 97 -7.53 2.57 -11.66
CA LEU A 97 -7.87 1.48 -10.74
C LEU A 97 -8.26 0.20 -11.50
N MET A 98 -9.10 0.33 -12.54
CA MET A 98 -9.51 -0.81 -13.37
C MET A 98 -8.31 -1.43 -14.10
N ILE A 99 -7.45 -0.61 -14.70
CA ILE A 99 -6.24 -1.07 -15.41
C ILE A 99 -5.30 -1.80 -14.45
N ALA A 100 -5.02 -1.21 -13.30
CA ALA A 100 -4.14 -1.78 -12.31
C ALA A 100 -4.67 -3.12 -11.78
N ASN A 101 -5.94 -3.17 -11.39
CA ASN A 101 -6.55 -4.41 -10.89
C ASN A 101 -6.56 -5.50 -11.98
N ASN A 102 -6.85 -5.16 -13.24
CA ASN A 102 -6.78 -6.15 -14.32
C ASN A 102 -5.39 -6.76 -14.47
N PHE A 103 -4.33 -5.93 -14.42
CA PHE A 103 -2.97 -6.43 -14.45
C PHE A 103 -2.67 -7.33 -13.25
N LEU A 104 -2.96 -6.85 -12.04
CA LEU A 104 -2.67 -7.55 -10.79
C LEU A 104 -3.38 -8.91 -10.71
N ASP A 105 -4.66 -8.97 -11.13
CA ASP A 105 -5.43 -10.21 -11.16
C ASP A 105 -4.83 -11.23 -12.13
N ARG A 106 -4.40 -10.78 -13.32
CA ARG A 106 -3.73 -11.66 -14.29
C ARG A 106 -2.40 -12.18 -13.76
N GLN A 107 -1.61 -11.34 -13.09
CA GLN A 107 -0.33 -11.77 -12.51
C GLN A 107 -0.54 -12.75 -11.36
N LYS A 108 -1.55 -12.50 -10.51
CA LYS A 108 -1.92 -13.41 -9.41
C LYS A 108 -2.27 -14.78 -9.95
N GLN A 109 -3.16 -14.86 -10.94
CA GLN A 109 -3.56 -16.11 -11.57
C GLN A 109 -2.36 -16.86 -12.19
N SER A 110 -1.49 -16.15 -12.91
CA SER A 110 -0.31 -16.76 -13.55
C SER A 110 0.67 -17.36 -12.53
N ILE A 111 0.90 -16.68 -11.41
CA ILE A 111 1.83 -17.15 -10.38
C ILE A 111 1.21 -18.24 -9.51
N GLU A 112 -0.09 -18.16 -9.20
CA GLU A 112 -0.81 -19.20 -8.46
C GLU A 112 -0.87 -20.52 -9.23
N GLN A 113 -0.97 -20.47 -10.56
CA GLN A 113 -0.87 -21.66 -11.42
C GLN A 113 0.49 -22.37 -11.31
N SER A 114 1.54 -21.66 -10.89
CA SER A 114 2.86 -22.25 -10.60
C SER A 114 2.99 -22.80 -9.17
N GLY A 115 1.93 -22.73 -8.36
CA GLY A 115 1.93 -23.16 -6.95
C GLY A 115 2.58 -22.17 -5.99
N MET A 116 2.67 -20.88 -6.37
CA MET A 116 3.28 -19.82 -5.56
C MET A 116 2.32 -18.62 -5.41
N THR A 117 2.57 -17.74 -4.45
CA THR A 117 1.89 -16.43 -4.35
C THR A 117 2.79 -15.31 -4.85
N LEU A 118 2.21 -14.20 -5.30
CA LEU A 118 2.97 -13.01 -5.71
C LEU A 118 3.87 -12.47 -4.58
N GLU A 119 3.34 -12.40 -3.37
CA GLU A 119 4.10 -11.98 -2.18
C GLU A 119 5.32 -12.87 -1.98
N ARG A 120 5.16 -14.20 -2.02
CA ARG A 120 6.28 -15.11 -1.87
C ARG A 120 7.25 -15.02 -3.03
N PHE A 121 6.75 -14.88 -4.26
CA PHE A 121 7.59 -14.70 -5.43
C PHE A 121 8.51 -13.49 -5.29
N CYS A 122 7.97 -12.33 -4.89
CA CYS A 122 8.74 -11.09 -4.75
C CYS A 122 9.52 -10.94 -3.43
N SER A 123 9.19 -11.73 -2.40
CA SER A 123 9.96 -11.75 -1.14
C SER A 123 11.25 -12.57 -1.22
N ILE A 124 11.39 -13.44 -2.23
CA ILE A 124 12.61 -14.22 -2.43
C ILE A 124 13.70 -13.27 -2.93
N LYS A 125 14.75 -13.08 -2.12
CA LYS A 125 15.99 -12.45 -2.60
C LYS A 125 16.64 -13.41 -3.60
N LYS A 126 16.68 -12.99 -4.85
CA LYS A 126 17.31 -13.71 -5.97
C LYS A 126 18.77 -13.33 -6.08
#